data_AF-A0A9N9RMA6-F1
#
_entry.id   AF-A0A9N9RMA6-F1
#
_cell.length_a   1.000
_cell.length_b   1.000
_cell.length_c   1.000
_cell.angle_alpha   90.00
_cell.angle_beta   90.00
_cell.angle_gamma   90.00
#
_symmetry.space_group_name_H-M   'P 1'
#
loop_
_entity.id
_entity.type
_entity.pdbx_description
1 polymer ?
#
loop_
_entity_poly.entity_id
_entity_poly.type
_entity_poly.pdbx_seq_one_letter_code
_entity_poly.pdbx_strand_id
1 'polypeptide(L)'
;MFGLNAVLTQPFINDEYTKKSENDYFWRIGLVTNDYLSKGHINPSADHPFQSWTKATYFYLNHVPQWQQLNQGVWFKIENFVRNESKTKDLVIFTGGHEIYSFRGQNLYIVDKNRRVEVPKFIWKLVITPRTSIAFVIMNTKSDSQRDPRMCSDRDLECLSFKGFDDYINKEDAGFLSCCNEESLYKMIGYRLM
;
A
#
# COMPACT_ATOMS: atom_id res chain seq x y z
N MET A 1 -11.77 -21.12 5.03
CA MET A 1 -10.55 -21.00 5.85
C MET A 1 -9.73 -19.89 5.20
N PHE A 2 -9.80 -18.67 5.74
CA PHE A 2 -9.24 -17.48 5.09
C PHE A 2 -7.72 -17.42 5.33
N GLY A 3 -6.93 -17.72 4.30
CA GLY A 3 -5.47 -17.62 4.34
C GLY A 3 -5.01 -16.32 3.71
N LEU A 4 -4.92 -15.25 4.51
CA LEU A 4 -4.27 -14.00 4.15
C LEU A 4 -2.78 -14.11 4.48
N ASN A 5 -1.96 -14.50 3.50
CA ASN A 5 -0.50 -14.50 3.64
C ASN A 5 0.06 -13.13 3.24
N ALA A 6 0.22 -12.22 4.19
CA ALA A 6 0.99 -11.00 3.99
C ALA A 6 2.49 -11.33 4.14
N VAL A 7 3.26 -11.24 3.04
CA VAL A 7 4.72 -11.33 3.08
C VAL A 7 5.28 -9.94 3.33
N LEU A 8 5.87 -9.73 4.51
CA LEU A 8 6.51 -8.48 4.91
C LEU A 8 8.00 -8.55 4.56
N THR A 9 8.48 -7.68 3.67
CA THR A 9 9.90 -7.45 3.46
C THR A 9 10.27 -6.08 4.01
N GLN A 10 10.45 -5.96 5.33
CA GLN A 10 11.08 -4.78 5.93
C GLN A 10 12.31 -5.20 6.74
N PRO A 11 13.39 -4.37 6.75
CA PRO A 11 14.57 -4.64 7.55
C PRO A 11 14.24 -4.52 9.05
N PHE A 12 14.70 -5.50 9.82
CA PHE A 12 14.44 -5.68 11.26
C PHE A 12 14.63 -4.40 12.09
N ILE A 13 13.55 -3.94 12.75
CA ILE A 13 13.60 -2.87 13.77
C ILE A 13 13.05 -3.41 15.10
N ASN A 14 13.82 -3.31 16.19
CA ASN A 14 13.48 -3.84 17.52
C ASN A 14 12.17 -3.31 18.18
N ASP A 15 11.44 -2.37 17.56
CA ASP A 15 10.15 -1.83 18.05
C ASP A 15 8.93 -2.35 17.27
N GLU A 16 9.15 -3.29 16.35
CA GLU A 16 8.15 -3.98 15.52
C GLU A 16 6.90 -4.45 16.28
N TYR A 17 7.10 -4.95 17.52
CA TYR A 17 6.05 -5.45 18.41
C TYR A 17 5.39 -4.38 19.29
N THR A 18 5.60 -3.09 19.01
CA THR A 18 4.93 -2.00 19.74
C THR A 18 3.62 -1.63 19.04
N LYS A 19 2.49 -1.66 19.77
CA LYS A 19 1.20 -1.16 19.27
C LYS A 19 1.13 0.36 19.37
N LYS A 20 0.53 1.01 18.37
CA LYS A 20 0.36 2.47 18.37
C LYS A 20 -1.04 2.93 18.01
N SER A 21 -1.38 4.10 18.54
CA SER A 21 -2.58 4.87 18.18
C SER A 21 -2.54 5.26 16.69
N GLU A 22 -3.69 5.22 16.02
CA GLU A 22 -3.88 5.73 14.64
C GLU A 22 -3.57 7.23 14.53
N ASN A 23 -3.75 7.96 15.62
CA ASN A 23 -3.53 9.41 15.69
C ASN A 23 -2.05 9.80 15.83
N ASP A 24 -1.14 8.82 15.93
CA ASP A 24 0.29 9.09 16.03
C ASP A 24 0.92 9.20 14.63
N TYR A 25 1.38 10.40 14.28
CA TYR A 25 2.05 10.70 13.00
C TYR A 25 3.53 10.32 13.03
N PHE A 26 4.11 10.01 11.86
CA PHE A 26 5.57 9.85 11.75
C PHE A 26 6.30 11.20 11.64
N TRP A 27 5.73 12.17 10.92
CA TRP A 27 6.29 13.51 10.76
C TRP A 27 5.28 14.48 10.11
N ARG A 28 5.03 15.67 10.67
CA ARG A 28 4.07 16.68 10.16
C ARG A 28 4.80 17.94 9.69
N ILE A 29 4.52 18.43 8.48
CA ILE A 29 5.02 19.72 7.99
C ILE A 29 3.86 20.74 8.00
N GLY A 30 3.87 21.70 8.92
CA GLY A 30 3.04 22.92 8.85
C GLY A 30 1.51 22.77 8.98
N LEU A 31 0.81 23.90 8.84
CA LEU A 31 -0.61 24.15 9.18
C LEU A 31 -1.64 23.42 8.29
N VAL A 32 -1.23 22.65 7.27
CA VAL A 32 -2.13 21.88 6.39
C VAL A 32 -2.41 20.51 7.01
N THR A 33 -3.69 20.16 7.17
CA THR A 33 -4.12 19.04 8.03
C THR A 33 -3.77 17.65 7.51
N ASN A 34 -3.42 17.48 6.23
CA ASN A 34 -3.14 16.17 5.60
C ASN A 34 -1.75 16.05 4.97
N ASP A 35 -0.84 17.00 5.22
CA ASP A 35 0.48 17.03 4.58
C ASP A 35 1.58 16.35 5.41
N TYR A 36 1.43 15.04 5.64
CA TYR A 36 2.32 14.27 6.51
C TYR A 36 2.42 12.80 6.11
N LEU A 37 3.49 12.13 6.58
CA LEU A 37 3.61 10.68 6.49
C LEU A 37 2.90 10.03 7.68
N SER A 38 1.93 9.20 7.36
CA SER A 38 1.12 8.42 8.28
C SER A 38 1.60 6.97 8.35
N LYS A 39 1.06 6.23 9.31
CA LYS A 39 1.23 4.78 9.41
C LYS A 39 0.23 4.12 8.46
N GLY A 40 0.64 3.88 7.23
CA GLY A 40 -0.16 3.18 6.23
C GLY A 40 -0.17 1.68 6.52
N HIS A 41 -1.34 1.09 6.74
CA HIS A 41 -1.47 -0.35 6.97
C HIS A 41 -1.19 -1.12 5.68
N ILE A 42 -0.42 -2.20 5.74
CA ILE A 42 -0.29 -3.16 4.64
C ILE A 42 -1.26 -4.34 4.78
N ASN A 43 -1.62 -4.70 6.02
CA ASN A 43 -2.78 -5.53 6.34
C ASN A 43 -3.85 -4.68 7.07
N PRO A 44 -4.98 -4.32 6.43
CA PRO A 44 -5.93 -3.37 6.99
C PRO A 44 -6.65 -3.91 8.22
N SER A 45 -6.84 -3.08 9.25
CA SER A 45 -7.53 -3.47 10.48
C SER A 45 -8.98 -3.92 10.24
N ALA A 46 -9.64 -3.29 9.26
CA ALA A 46 -11.03 -3.53 8.86
C ALA A 46 -11.25 -4.85 8.10
N ASP A 47 -10.19 -5.56 7.72
CA ASP A 47 -10.28 -6.84 7.00
C ASP A 47 -10.45 -8.03 7.96
N HIS A 48 -10.40 -7.78 9.28
CA HIS A 48 -10.42 -8.83 10.31
C HIS A 48 -11.75 -8.88 11.06
N PRO A 49 -12.38 -10.06 11.20
CA PRO A 49 -13.65 -10.21 11.91
C PRO A 49 -13.49 -10.22 13.43
N PHE A 50 -12.30 -10.52 13.95
CA PHE A 50 -12.05 -10.64 15.39
C PHE A 50 -11.25 -9.45 15.91
N GLN A 51 -11.70 -8.89 17.04
CA GLN A 51 -11.05 -7.73 17.66
C GLN A 51 -9.58 -7.99 18.00
N SER A 52 -9.20 -9.23 18.37
CA SER A 52 -7.80 -9.59 18.64
C SER A 52 -6.92 -9.46 17.39
N TRP A 53 -7.45 -9.83 16.23
CA TRP A 53 -6.76 -9.74 14.94
C TRP A 53 -6.67 -8.30 14.45
N THR A 54 -7.78 -7.55 14.53
CA THR A 54 -7.79 -6.09 14.33
C THR A 54 -6.74 -5.41 15.21
N LYS A 55 -6.64 -5.77 16.50
CA LYS A 55 -5.63 -5.23 17.41
C LYS A 55 -4.19 -5.63 17.06
N ALA A 56 -3.98 -6.69 16.28
CA ALA A 56 -2.66 -7.11 15.82
C ALA A 56 -2.19 -6.30 14.60
N THR A 57 -3.10 -5.74 13.81
CA THR A 57 -2.70 -4.90 12.66
C THR A 57 -2.04 -3.59 13.08
N TYR A 58 -2.18 -3.17 14.34
CA TYR A 58 -1.60 -1.93 14.90
C TYR A 58 -0.11 -2.02 15.28
N PHE A 59 0.54 -3.17 15.06
CA PHE A 59 1.99 -3.31 15.23
C PHE A 59 2.76 -2.63 14.09
N TYR A 60 3.93 -2.07 14.38
CA TYR A 60 4.75 -1.37 13.38
C TYR A 60 5.17 -2.24 12.21
N LEU A 61 5.33 -3.55 12.43
CA LEU A 61 5.53 -4.57 11.39
C LEU A 61 4.56 -4.45 10.22
N ASN A 62 3.33 -4.06 10.53
CA ASN A 62 2.24 -4.02 9.57
C ASN A 62 2.06 -2.62 8.94
N HIS A 63 3.04 -1.74 9.09
CA HIS A 63 2.94 -0.38 8.58
C HIS A 63 4.10 -0.01 7.67
N VAL A 64 3.80 0.81 6.68
CA VAL A 64 4.78 1.58 5.93
C VAL A 64 4.52 3.08 6.11
N PRO A 65 5.55 3.92 6.07
CA PRO A 65 5.35 5.35 5.90
C PRO A 65 4.59 5.67 4.62
N GLN A 66 3.41 6.27 4.74
CA GLN A 66 2.56 6.57 3.59
C GLN A 66 2.02 7.98 3.68
N TRP A 67 2.05 8.73 2.56
CA TRP A 67 1.43 10.07 2.54
C TRP A 67 -0.03 9.96 2.92
N GLN A 68 -0.46 10.77 3.89
CA GLN A 68 -1.81 10.69 4.46
C GLN A 68 -2.89 10.80 3.38
N GLN A 69 -2.69 11.69 2.40
CA GLN A 69 -3.62 11.86 1.28
C GLN A 69 -3.79 10.58 0.45
N LEU A 70 -2.74 9.76 0.30
CA LEU A 70 -2.83 8.47 -0.37
C LEU A 70 -3.44 7.41 0.54
N ASN A 71 -3.06 7.39 1.83
CA ASN A 71 -3.55 6.44 2.83
C ASN A 71 -5.08 6.52 2.98
N GLN A 72 -5.62 7.73 3.17
CA GLN A 72 -7.06 7.97 3.24
C GLN A 72 -7.75 8.19 1.89
N GLY A 73 -6.98 8.24 0.81
CA GLY A 73 -7.47 8.42 -0.56
C GLY A 73 -7.48 7.10 -1.33
N VAL A 74 -6.70 7.06 -2.41
CA VAL A 74 -6.64 5.92 -3.35
C VAL A 74 -6.37 4.57 -2.67
N TRP A 75 -5.55 4.53 -1.61
CA TRP A 75 -5.24 3.28 -0.91
C TRP A 75 -6.45 2.73 -0.16
N PHE A 76 -7.14 3.58 0.61
CA PHE A 76 -8.39 3.22 1.28
C PHE A 76 -9.46 2.73 0.29
N LYS A 77 -9.53 3.34 -0.90
CA LYS A 77 -10.43 2.91 -1.98
C LYS A 77 -10.11 1.50 -2.49
N ILE A 78 -8.82 1.19 -2.70
CA ILE A 78 -8.35 -0.15 -3.07
C ILE A 78 -8.72 -1.16 -1.97
N GLU A 79 -8.47 -0.84 -0.70
CA GLU A 79 -8.80 -1.73 0.42
C GLU A 79 -10.30 -2.03 0.49
N ASN A 80 -11.15 -1.01 0.35
CA ASN A 80 -12.61 -1.20 0.35
C ASN A 80 -13.09 -2.05 -0.82
N PHE A 81 -12.54 -1.82 -2.01
CA PHE A 81 -12.88 -2.61 -3.19
C PHE A 81 -12.53 -4.09 -2.98
N VAL A 82 -11.28 -4.37 -2.58
CA VAL A 82 -10.81 -5.75 -2.36
C VAL A 82 -11.61 -6.44 -1.25
N ARG A 83 -11.96 -5.72 -0.18
CA ARG A 83 -12.84 -6.23 0.88
C ARG A 83 -14.26 -6.52 0.39
N ASN A 84 -14.77 -5.75 -0.57
CA ASN A 84 -16.07 -6.05 -1.15
C ASN A 84 -16.02 -7.30 -2.02
N GLU A 85 -14.95 -7.46 -2.80
CA GLU A 85 -14.72 -8.65 -3.63
C GLU A 85 -14.61 -9.93 -2.79
N SER A 86 -13.97 -9.85 -1.61
CA SER A 86 -13.79 -11.00 -0.71
C SER A 86 -15.10 -11.55 -0.13
N LYS A 87 -16.21 -10.80 -0.23
CA LYS A 87 -17.54 -11.29 0.19
C LYS A 87 -18.07 -12.40 -0.71
N THR A 88 -17.57 -12.50 -1.95
CA THR A 88 -18.08 -13.46 -2.95
C THR A 88 -16.99 -14.32 -3.58
N LYS A 89 -15.72 -14.02 -3.31
CA LYS A 89 -14.55 -14.70 -3.89
C LYS A 89 -13.55 -15.05 -2.80
N ASP A 90 -12.93 -16.22 -2.93
CA ASP A 90 -11.73 -16.54 -2.16
C ASP A 90 -10.54 -15.76 -2.75
N LEU A 91 -9.91 -14.93 -1.94
CA LEU A 91 -8.79 -14.08 -2.33
C LEU A 91 -7.52 -14.48 -1.58
N VAL A 92 -6.42 -14.61 -2.31
CA VAL A 92 -5.07 -14.59 -1.75
C VAL A 92 -4.49 -13.21 -2.02
N ILE A 93 -4.09 -12.51 -0.96
CA ILE A 93 -3.67 -11.10 -1.06
C ILE A 93 -2.27 -10.95 -0.50
N PHE A 94 -1.39 -10.34 -1.30
CA PHE A 94 -0.07 -9.91 -0.89
C PHE A 94 -0.02 -8.38 -0.93
N THR A 95 0.74 -7.76 -0.03
CA THR A 95 0.86 -6.30 0.04
C THR A 95 2.26 -5.93 0.52
N GLY A 96 2.83 -4.87 -0.03
CA GLY A 96 4.16 -4.42 0.37
C GLY A 96 4.51 -3.02 -0.09
N GLY A 97 5.68 -2.56 0.39
CA GLY A 97 6.38 -1.39 -0.13
C GLY A 97 7.54 -1.82 -1.02
N HIS A 98 7.92 -0.99 -1.99
CA HIS A 98 9.07 -1.25 -2.86
C HIS A 98 9.84 0.03 -3.18
N GLU A 99 11.17 -0.10 -3.24
CA GLU A 99 12.17 0.98 -3.36
C GLU A 99 12.09 2.04 -2.25
N ILE A 100 13.20 2.73 -1.99
CA ILE A 100 13.19 3.89 -1.10
C ILE A 100 12.84 5.12 -1.94
N TYR A 101 11.87 5.92 -1.48
CA TYR A 101 11.53 7.18 -2.12
C TYR A 101 12.75 8.10 -2.12
N SER A 102 13.12 8.65 -3.27
CA SER A 102 14.25 9.56 -3.41
C SER A 102 13.78 10.92 -3.93
N PHE A 103 14.16 11.98 -3.23
CA PHE A 103 13.88 13.36 -3.63
C PHE A 103 15.20 14.09 -3.84
N ARG A 104 15.42 14.61 -5.06
CA ARG A 104 16.65 15.33 -5.44
C ARG A 104 17.92 14.51 -5.16
N GLY A 105 17.87 13.20 -5.43
CA GLY A 105 19.00 12.28 -5.22
C GLY A 105 19.24 11.86 -3.77
N GLN A 106 18.36 12.25 -2.84
CA GLN A 106 18.44 11.85 -1.44
C GLN A 106 17.28 10.93 -1.07
N ASN A 107 17.63 9.76 -0.54
CA ASN A 107 16.65 8.81 -0.02
C ASN A 107 15.94 9.41 1.19
N LEU A 108 14.61 9.26 1.22
CA LEU A 108 13.73 9.77 2.25
C LEU A 108 13.53 8.72 3.33
N TYR A 109 13.67 9.15 4.58
CA TYR A 109 13.49 8.30 5.75
C TYR A 109 12.83 9.09 6.87
N ILE A 110 12.08 8.39 7.71
CA ILE A 110 11.67 8.92 9.00
C ILE A 110 12.76 8.60 10.01
N VAL A 111 13.20 9.63 10.72
CA VAL A 111 14.24 9.51 11.75
C VAL A 111 13.62 9.76 13.12
N ASP A 112 13.79 8.81 14.03
CA ASP A 112 13.47 8.95 15.45
C ASP A 112 14.65 8.46 16.28
N LYS A 113 15.29 9.38 17.01
CA LYS A 113 16.52 9.13 17.77
C LYS A 113 17.61 8.48 16.90
N ASN A 114 17.91 7.21 17.14
CA ASN A 114 18.93 6.43 16.42
C ASN A 114 18.32 5.44 15.42
N ARG A 115 17.05 5.62 15.05
CA ARG A 115 16.30 4.73 14.16
C ARG A 115 15.95 5.45 12.89
N ARG A 116 15.97 4.69 11.80
CA ARG A 116 15.66 5.16 10.47
C ARG A 116 14.69 4.19 9.82
N VAL A 117 13.52 4.70 9.44
CA VAL A 117 12.50 3.93 8.72
C VAL A 117 12.47 4.42 7.28
N GLU A 118 12.64 3.52 6.34
CA GLU A 118 12.57 3.81 4.91
C GLU A 118 11.15 4.19 4.50
N VAL A 119 11.02 5.28 3.74
CA VAL A 119 9.75 5.64 3.10
C VAL A 119 9.71 4.94 1.75
N PRO A 120 8.79 3.98 1.51
CA PRO A 120 8.76 3.27 0.24
C PRO A 120 8.37 4.22 -0.89
N LYS A 121 8.93 4.03 -2.08
CA LYS A 121 8.58 4.78 -3.29
C LYS A 121 7.25 4.29 -3.87
N PHE A 122 7.03 2.99 -3.84
CA PHE A 122 5.82 2.33 -4.31
C PHE A 122 5.16 1.55 -3.18
N ILE A 123 3.84 1.55 -3.16
CA ILE A 123 3.04 0.66 -2.32
C ILE A 123 2.17 -0.17 -3.26
N TRP A 124 2.10 -1.48 -3.05
CA TRP A 124 1.43 -2.38 -3.97
C TRP A 124 0.59 -3.43 -3.24
N LYS A 125 -0.47 -3.90 -3.90
CA LYS A 125 -1.36 -4.97 -3.43
C LYS A 125 -1.66 -5.93 -4.58
N LEU A 126 -1.20 -7.17 -4.50
CA LEU A 126 -1.53 -8.25 -5.43
C LEU A 126 -2.72 -9.03 -4.88
N VAL A 127 -3.76 -9.18 -5.68
CA VAL A 127 -5.00 -9.90 -5.38
C VAL A 127 -5.13 -11.04 -6.37
N ILE A 128 -5.13 -12.26 -5.85
CA ILE A 128 -5.21 -13.49 -6.64
C ILE A 128 -6.53 -14.18 -6.31
N THR A 129 -7.24 -14.58 -7.36
CA THR A 129 -8.43 -15.43 -7.30
C THR A 129 -8.11 -16.75 -8.01
N PRO A 130 -8.96 -17.79 -7.90
CA PRO A 130 -8.79 -19.01 -8.67
C PRO A 130 -8.81 -18.83 -10.20
N ARG A 131 -9.29 -17.68 -10.72
CA ARG A 131 -9.47 -17.43 -12.16
C ARG A 131 -8.53 -16.37 -12.73
N THR A 132 -8.05 -15.44 -11.90
CA THR A 132 -7.30 -14.25 -12.34
C THR A 132 -6.52 -13.62 -11.19
N SER A 133 -5.53 -12.81 -11.52
CA SER A 133 -4.74 -11.98 -10.60
C SER A 133 -4.70 -10.54 -11.07
N ILE A 134 -4.75 -9.60 -10.13
CA ILE A 134 -4.51 -8.17 -10.39
C ILE A 134 -3.64 -7.58 -9.30
N ALA A 135 -2.70 -6.73 -9.66
CA ALA A 135 -1.91 -5.94 -8.74
C ALA A 135 -2.24 -4.46 -8.88
N PHE A 136 -2.51 -3.81 -7.76
CA PHE A 136 -2.65 -2.36 -7.66
C PHE A 136 -1.33 -1.79 -7.19
N VAL A 137 -0.78 -0.80 -7.89
CA VAL A 137 0.49 -0.16 -7.54
C VAL A 137 0.31 1.35 -7.48
N ILE A 138 0.61 1.95 -6.33
CA ILE A 138 0.56 3.39 -6.11
C ILE A 138 1.96 3.98 -5.93
N MET A 139 2.20 5.16 -6.47
CA MET A 139 3.37 5.98 -6.11
C MET A 139 3.13 6.69 -4.79
N ASN A 140 4.01 6.49 -3.81
CA ASN A 140 3.94 7.13 -2.50
C ASN A 140 4.52 8.56 -2.54
N THR A 141 3.79 9.48 -3.18
CA THR A 141 4.22 10.87 -3.46
C THR A 141 3.09 11.88 -3.20
N LYS A 142 3.43 13.16 -2.97
CA LYS A 142 2.46 14.22 -2.65
C LYS A 142 1.80 14.90 -3.84
N SER A 143 2.44 14.88 -5.01
CA SER A 143 2.02 15.68 -6.16
C SER A 143 2.38 15.00 -7.46
N ASP A 144 2.07 15.68 -8.57
CA ASP A 144 2.24 15.38 -10.00
C ASP A 144 3.70 15.07 -10.44
N SER A 145 4.43 14.28 -9.64
CA SER A 145 5.63 13.61 -10.09
C SER A 145 5.24 12.75 -11.27
N GLN A 146 5.87 13.00 -12.41
CA GLN A 146 5.69 12.19 -13.60
C GLN A 146 5.71 10.73 -13.21
N ARG A 147 4.65 10.03 -13.63
CA ARG A 147 4.49 8.59 -13.48
C ARG A 147 5.82 7.91 -13.76
N ASP A 148 6.27 7.07 -12.83
CA ASP A 148 7.50 6.32 -13.06
C ASP A 148 7.28 5.40 -14.28
N PRO A 149 8.11 5.51 -15.33
CA PRO A 149 7.91 4.75 -16.57
C PRO A 149 8.01 3.24 -16.38
N ARG A 150 8.55 2.78 -15.24
CA ARG A 150 8.63 1.36 -14.88
C ARG A 150 7.30 0.81 -14.34
N MET A 151 6.33 1.67 -14.03
CA MET A 151 4.98 1.23 -13.68
C MET A 151 4.26 0.67 -14.92
N CYS A 152 3.47 -0.38 -14.74
CA CYS A 152 2.81 -1.19 -15.78
C CYS A 152 1.98 -0.34 -16.77
N SER A 153 2.16 -0.51 -18.08
CA SER A 153 1.88 0.52 -19.09
C SER A 153 0.44 0.99 -19.25
N ASP A 154 -0.59 0.21 -18.90
CA ASP A 154 -1.98 0.53 -19.27
C ASP A 154 -2.90 0.62 -18.06
N ARG A 155 -3.07 1.86 -17.58
CA ARG A 155 -3.93 2.22 -16.42
C ARG A 155 -5.36 1.71 -16.55
N ASP A 156 -5.91 1.63 -17.76
CA ASP A 156 -7.34 1.42 -17.93
C ASP A 156 -7.68 -0.05 -18.21
N LEU A 157 -6.98 -0.72 -19.14
CA LEU A 157 -7.38 -2.06 -19.59
C LEU A 157 -7.24 -3.14 -18.51
N GLU A 158 -6.19 -3.08 -17.70
CA GLU A 158 -5.99 -4.08 -16.63
C GLU A 158 -6.88 -3.80 -15.41
N CYS A 159 -7.10 -2.54 -15.03
CA CYS A 159 -8.05 -2.20 -13.97
C CYS A 159 -9.49 -2.59 -14.36
N LEU A 160 -9.88 -2.34 -15.62
CA LEU A 160 -11.18 -2.73 -16.20
C LEU A 160 -11.43 -4.25 -16.16
N SER A 161 -10.37 -5.06 -16.17
CA SER A 161 -10.50 -6.52 -16.05
C SER A 161 -11.07 -6.95 -14.69
N PHE A 162 -10.89 -6.14 -13.64
CA PHE A 162 -11.59 -6.25 -12.36
C PHE A 162 -12.80 -5.31 -12.34
N LYS A 163 -13.82 -5.70 -13.12
CA LYS A 163 -15.07 -4.95 -13.32
C LYS A 163 -15.58 -4.30 -12.02
N GLY A 164 -15.86 -3.00 -12.08
CA GLY A 164 -16.43 -2.22 -10.97
C GLY A 164 -15.40 -1.48 -10.12
N PHE A 165 -14.10 -1.63 -10.38
CA PHE A 165 -13.09 -0.83 -9.68
C PHE A 165 -13.12 0.66 -10.07
N ASP A 166 -13.52 0.99 -11.31
CA ASP A 166 -13.63 2.38 -11.76
C ASP A 166 -14.64 3.19 -10.95
N ASP A 167 -15.65 2.54 -10.36
CA ASP A 167 -16.61 3.20 -9.47
C ASP A 167 -15.98 3.69 -8.16
N TYR A 168 -14.78 3.19 -7.82
CA TYR A 168 -14.04 3.56 -6.60
C TYR A 168 -13.02 4.69 -6.86
N ILE A 169 -12.59 4.91 -8.10
CA ILE A 169 -11.44 5.74 -8.45
C ILE A 169 -11.87 7.00 -9.22
N ASN A 170 -11.40 8.17 -8.79
CA ASN A 170 -11.63 9.42 -9.50
C ASN A 170 -10.42 9.80 -10.38
N LYS A 171 -10.60 10.75 -11.31
CA LYS A 171 -9.51 11.24 -12.18
C LYS A 171 -8.26 11.72 -11.41
N GLU A 172 -8.45 12.27 -10.22
CA GLU A 172 -7.36 12.74 -9.35
C GLU A 172 -6.56 11.57 -8.76
N ASP A 173 -7.20 10.44 -8.48
CA ASP A 173 -6.55 9.22 -7.98
C ASP A 173 -5.79 8.48 -9.09
N ALA A 174 -6.29 8.56 -10.34
CA ALA A 174 -5.71 7.90 -11.51
C ALA A 174 -4.27 8.35 -11.80
N GLY A 175 -3.87 9.54 -11.35
CA GLY A 175 -2.51 10.05 -11.49
C GLY A 175 -1.45 9.23 -10.74
N PHE A 176 -1.84 8.55 -9.66
CA PHE A 176 -0.92 7.87 -8.74
C PHE A 176 -0.96 6.34 -8.85
N LEU A 177 -2.01 5.79 -9.44
CA LEU A 177 -2.29 4.36 -9.51
C LEU A 177 -1.90 3.74 -10.86
N SER A 178 -1.54 2.47 -10.83
CA SER A 178 -1.50 1.59 -12.00
C SER A 178 -1.97 0.20 -11.60
N CYS A 179 -2.77 -0.43 -12.47
CA CYS A 179 -3.01 -1.86 -12.38
C CYS A 179 -1.96 -2.61 -13.18
N CYS A 180 -1.60 -3.77 -12.68
CA CYS A 180 -0.58 -4.66 -13.20
C CYS A 180 -1.13 -6.09 -13.18
N ASN A 181 -0.85 -6.89 -14.20
CA ASN A 181 -0.84 -8.34 -14.01
C ASN A 181 0.32 -8.77 -13.11
N GLU A 182 0.27 -10.00 -12.61
CA GLU A 182 1.26 -10.56 -11.69
C GLU A 182 2.70 -10.52 -12.25
N GLU A 183 2.88 -10.83 -13.54
CA GLU A 183 4.21 -10.82 -14.18
C GLU A 183 4.81 -9.41 -14.24
N SER A 184 4.00 -8.41 -14.58
CA SER A 184 4.41 -7.02 -14.62
C SER A 184 4.77 -6.49 -13.23
N LEU A 185 4.02 -6.88 -12.19
CA LEU A 185 4.39 -6.57 -10.81
C LEU A 185 5.75 -7.17 -10.45
N TYR A 186 6.00 -8.44 -10.77
CA TYR A 186 7.27 -9.10 -10.46
C TYR A 186 8.46 -8.49 -11.18
N LYS A 187 8.30 -8.08 -12.43
CA LYS A 187 9.32 -7.31 -13.16
C LYS A 187 9.62 -5.98 -12.45
N MET A 188 8.60 -5.35 -11.87
CA MET A 188 8.74 -4.10 -11.15
C MET A 188 9.43 -4.27 -9.80
N ILE A 189 9.05 -5.27 -8.99
CA ILE A 189 9.58 -5.44 -7.62
C ILE A 189 10.84 -6.31 -7.53
N GLY A 190 11.17 -7.06 -8.58
CA GLY A 190 12.40 -7.84 -8.70
C GLY A 190 12.39 -9.19 -7.99
N TYR A 191 11.24 -9.66 -7.48
CA TYR A 191 11.09 -10.98 -6.87
C TYR A 191 9.68 -11.55 -7.08
N ARG A 192 9.55 -12.86 -6.98
CA ARG A 192 8.26 -13.58 -7.01
C ARG A 192 7.83 -13.94 -5.59
N LEU A 193 6.53 -13.94 -5.36
CA LEU A 193 5.93 -14.24 -4.07
C LEU A 193 5.56 -15.74 -3.91
N MET A 194 5.61 -16.50 -5.01
CA MET A 194 5.43 -17.95 -5.10
C MET A 194 6.26 -18.54 -6.24
#